data_AF-A0A8S2YMG4-F1
#
_entry.id   AF-A0A8S2YMG4-F1
#
_cell.length_a   1.000
_cell.length_b   1.000
_cell.length_c   1.000
_cell.angle_alpha   90.00
_cell.angle_beta   90.00
_cell.angle_gamma   90.00
#
_symmetry.space_group_name_H-M   'P 1'
#
loop_
_entity.id
_entity.type
_entity.pdbx_description
1 polymer ?
#
loop_
_entity_poly.entity_id
_entity_poly.type
_entity_poly.pdbx_seq_one_letter_code
_entity_poly.pdbx_strand_id
1 'polypeptide(L)' 'VELTVSDRDNTAQAKTYKLSYPNGQTDKLELDYHQKLTIKFQIKDKQSDEFVRVQQAFLRFT' A
#
# COMPACT_ATOMS: atom_id res chain seq x y z
N VAL A 1 0.47 -2.45 5.97
CA VAL A 1 0.63 -2.10 4.55
C VAL A 1 0.52 -0.59 4.42
N GLU A 2 1.32 0.02 3.57
CA GLU A 2 1.30 1.46 3.35
C GLU A 2 0.89 1.73 1.90
N LEU A 3 -0.13 2.57 1.74
CA LEU A 3 -0.65 3.04 0.46
C LEU A 3 -0.32 4.53 0.37
N THR A 4 0.37 4.94 -0.68
CA THR A 4 0.75 6.33 -0.89
C THR A 4 0.18 6.81 -2.21
N VAL A 5 -0.63 7.86 -2.17
CA VAL A 5 -1.08 8.60 -3.35
C VAL A 5 -0.20 9.82 -3.49
N SER A 6 0.54 9.90 -4.59
CA SER A 6 1.42 11.02 -4.89
C SER A 6 1.04 11.64 -6.23
N ASP A 7 1.26 12.94 -6.37
CA ASP A 7 1.17 13.60 -7.66
C ASP A 7 2.33 13.13 -8.57
N ARG A 8 2.06 13.01 -9.86
CA ARG A 8 3.01 12.54 -10.88
C ARG A 8 4.24 13.43 -10.94
N ASP A 9 4.06 14.73 -10.74
CA ASP A 9 5.13 15.72 -10.82
C ASP A 9 5.80 15.95 -9.44
N ASN A 10 5.39 15.19 -8.41
CA ASN A 10 5.87 15.27 -7.03
C ASN A 10 5.81 16.69 -6.42
N THR A 11 4.95 17.55 -6.96
CA THR A 11 4.82 18.94 -6.53
C THR A 11 3.96 19.07 -5.27
N ALA A 12 3.03 18.14 -5.06
CA ALA A 12 2.16 18.10 -3.90
C ALA A 12 2.60 17.04 -2.87
N GLN A 13 2.31 17.31 -1.59
CA GLN A 13 2.52 16.33 -0.52
C GLN A 13 1.70 15.06 -0.79
N ALA A 14 2.38 13.92 -0.71
CA ALA A 14 1.74 12.62 -0.89
C ALA A 14 0.83 12.28 0.30
N LYS A 15 -0.35 11.74 0.02
CA LYS A 15 -1.25 11.21 1.03
C LYS A 15 -0.90 9.76 1.33
N THR A 16 -0.60 9.48 2.59
CA THR A 16 -0.26 8.13 3.05
C THR A 16 -1.39 7.55 3.88
N TYR A 17 -1.81 6.34 3.54
CA TYR A 17 -2.80 5.54 4.25
C TYR A 17 -2.12 4.28 4.80
N LYS A 18 -2.31 4.02 6.10
CA LYS A 18 -1.82 2.81 6.75
C LYS A 18 -2.94 1.80 6.87
N LEU A 19 -2.74 0.63 6.27
CA LEU A 19 -3.62 -0.52 6.38
C LEU A 19 -3.09 -1.50 7.42
N SER A 20 -3.96 -1.92 8.33
CA SER A 20 -3.67 -2.94 9.35
C SER A 20 -4.51 -4.18 9.09
N TYR A 21 -3.85 -5.31 8.79
CA TYR A 21 -4.51 -6.61 8.70
C TYR A 21 -5.22 -6.95 10.02
N PRO A 22 -6.45 -7.51 10.01
CA PRO A 22 -7.22 -8.00 8.86
C PRO A 22 -8.11 -6.96 8.17
N ASN A 23 -8.06 -5.70 8.62
CA ASN A 23 -8.95 -4.66 8.13
C ASN A 23 -8.48 -4.10 6.78
N GLY A 24 -9.42 -3.90 5.87
CA GLY A 24 -9.21 -3.23 4.59
C GLY A 24 -9.28 -1.71 4.70
N GLN A 25 -9.00 -1.01 3.61
CA GLN A 25 -9.22 0.44 3.53
C GLN A 25 -10.72 0.67 3.41
N THR A 26 -11.31 1.40 4.35
CA THR A 26 -12.74 1.72 4.36
C THR A 26 -13.08 2.88 3.43
N ASP A 27 -12.13 3.80 3.23
CA ASP A 27 -12.32 4.96 2.37
C ASP A 27 -12.05 4.63 0.91
N LYS A 28 -12.91 5.16 0.02
CA LYS A 28 -12.68 5.09 -1.42
C LYS A 28 -11.44 5.90 -1.77
N LEU A 29 -10.51 5.27 -2.47
CA LEU A 29 -9.33 5.93 -3.03
C LEU A 29 -9.66 6.31 -4.48
N GLU A 30 -9.85 7.59 -4.73
CA GLU A 30 -10.03 8.12 -6.08
C GLU A 30 -8.68 8.63 -6.57
N LEU A 31 -8.24 8.14 -7.73
CA LEU A 31 -7.03 8.58 -8.42
C LEU A 31 -7.41 9.11 -9.80
N ASP A 32 -6.82 10.25 -10.16
CA ASP A 32 -6.91 10.84 -11.49
C ASP A 32 -5.63 10.56 -12.32
N TYR A 33 -5.55 11.11 -13.54
CA TYR A 33 -4.41 10.93 -14.45
C TYR A 33 -3.08 11.53 -13.94
N HIS A 34 -3.16 12.53 -13.07
CA HIS A 34 -2.00 13.18 -12.47
C HIS A 34 -1.58 12.54 -11.15
N GLN A 35 -2.32 11.54 -10.65
CA GLN A 35 -2.01 10.86 -9.40
C GLN A 35 -1.49 9.44 -9.63
N LYS A 36 -0.57 9.01 -8.77
CA LYS A 36 0.02 7.67 -8.76
C LYS A 36 -0.21 7.00 -7.42
N LEU A 37 -0.68 5.74 -7.46
CA LEU A 37 -0.75 4.87 -6.30
C LEU A 37 0.55 4.07 -6.16
N THR A 38 1.18 4.16 -4.99
CA THR A 38 2.33 3.35 -4.59
C THR A 38 1.95 2.50 -3.39
N ILE A 39 2.13 1.18 -3.49
CA ILE A 39 1.81 0.25 -2.40
C ILE A 39 3.11 -0.36 -1.89
N LYS A 40 3.38 -0.23 -0.59
CA LYS A 40 4.52 -0.84 0.08
C LYS A 40 4.03 -1.75 1.20
N PHE A 41 4.49 -2.98 1.21
CA PHE A 41 4.22 -3.92 2.28
C PHE A 41 5.45 -4.75 2.60
N GLN A 42 5.50 -5.22 3.83
CA GLN A 42 6.52 -6.13 4.34
C GLN A 42 5.79 -7.30 4.98
N ILE A 43 6.32 -8.50 4.78
CA ILE A 43 5.81 -9.73 5.37
C ILE A 43 6.86 -10.20 6.37
N LYS A 44 6.41 -10.44 7.60
CA LYS A 44 7.25 -10.95 8.68
C LYS A 44 6.66 -12.23 9.23
N ASP A 45 7.53 -13.14 9.64
CA ASP A 45 7.12 -14.33 10.38
C ASP A 45 6.70 -13.95 11.81
N LYS A 46 5.65 -14.59 12.33
CA LYS A 46 5.10 -14.28 13.66
C LYS A 46 5.99 -14.79 14.80
N GLN A 47 6.80 -15.82 14.56
CA GLN A 47 7.63 -16.46 15.57
C GLN A 47 9.07 -15.95 15.52
N SER A 48 9.66 -15.78 14.33
CA SER A 48 11.05 -15.34 14.21
C SER A 48 11.25 -13.82 14.08
N ASP A 49 10.18 -13.05 13.82
CA ASP A 49 10.21 -11.62 13.45
C ASP A 49 11.10 -11.30 12.21
N GLU A 50 11.54 -12.34 11.49
CA GLU A 50 12.33 -12.19 10.28
C GLU A 50 11.46 -11.83 9.07
N PHE A 51 12.07 -11.10 8.13
CA PHE A 51 11.42 -10.76 6.87
C PHE A 51 11.34 -11.99 5.96
N VAL A 52 10.12 -12.33 5.54
CA VAL A 52 9.86 -13.52 4.72
C VAL A 52 9.58 -13.12 3.28
N ARG A 53 10.17 -13.87 2.34
CA ARG A 53 9.77 -13.84 0.93
C ARG A 53 8.71 -14.91 0.70
N VAL A 54 7.55 -14.50 0.23
CA VAL A 54 6.48 -15.42 -0.16
C VAL A 54 6.68 -15.88 -1.59
N GLN A 55 6.28 -17.11 -1.91
CA GLN A 55 6.36 -17.65 -3.27
C GLN A 55 5.51 -16.85 -4.25
N GLN A 56 4.33 -16.39 -3.82
CA GLN A 56 3.41 -15.60 -4.62
C GLN A 56 2.70 -14.54 -3.77
N ALA A 57 2.59 -13.33 -4.31
CA ALA A 57 1.79 -12.24 -3.74
C ALA A 57 1.06 -11.53 -4.88
N PHE A 58 -0.27 -11.42 -4.76
CA PHE A 58 -1.10 -10.75 -5.76
C PHE A 58 -1.88 -9.61 -5.10
N LEU A 59 -1.96 -8.49 -5.82
CA LEU A 59 -2.83 -7.37 -5.47
C LEU A 59 -4.06 -7.45 -6.38
N ARG A 60 -5.23 -7.61 -5.76
CA ARG A 60 -6.50 -7.64 -6.48
C ARG A 60 -7.21 -6.29 -6.30
N PHE A 61 -7.52 -5.63 -7.41
CA PHE A 61 -8.40 -4.48 -7.47
C PHE A 61 -9.79 -4.97 -7.90
N THR A 62 -10.82 -4.60 -7.15
CA THR A 62 -12.23 -4.95 -7.42
C THR A 62 -13.07 -3.70 -7.44
#